data_AF-A0A5C8T8U5-F1
#
_entry.id   AF-A0A5C8T8U5-F1
#
_cell.length_a   1.000
_cell.length_b   1.000
_cell.length_c   1.000
_cell.angle_alpha   90.00
_cell.angle_beta   90.00
_cell.angle_gamma   90.00
#
_symmetry.space_group_name_H-M   'P 1'
#
loop_
_entity.id
_entity.type
_entity.pdbx_description
1 polymer ?
#
loop_
_entity_poly.entity_id
_entity_poly.type
_entity_poly.pdbx_seq_one_letter_code
_entity_poly.pdbx_strand_id
1 'polypeptide(L)' 'MKTPLALRIDPTVLAAARECARQDNRTLTNFIETALRQRIAEMTPDHPARGHLGAGLARELPRDL' A
#
# COMPACT_ATOMS: atom_id res chain seq x y z
N MET A 1 -18.78 5.94 -4.39
CA MET A 1 -18.86 4.52 -4.78
C MET A 1 -17.62 4.18 -5.59
N LYS A 2 -16.95 3.05 -5.34
CA LYS A 2 -15.76 2.63 -6.11
C LYS A 2 -16.20 1.83 -7.34
N THR A 3 -15.53 2.03 -8.47
CA THR A 3 -15.82 1.28 -9.71
C THR A 3 -15.05 -0.05 -9.70
N PRO A 4 -15.72 -1.20 -9.87
CA PRO A 4 -15.03 -2.48 -9.97
C PRO A 4 -14.20 -2.55 -11.26
N LEU A 5 -13.00 -3.10 -11.16
CA LEU A 5 -12.09 -3.30 -12.29
C LEU A 5 -11.53 -4.72 -12.26
N ALA A 6 -11.55 -5.40 -13.40
CA ALA A 6 -10.88 -6.69 -13.56
C ALA A 6 -9.43 -6.46 -13.98
N LEU A 7 -8.48 -7.01 -13.21
CA LEU A 7 -7.05 -6.93 -13.48
C LEU A 7 -6.47 -8.34 -13.60
N ARG A 8 -5.52 -8.52 -14.53
CA ARG A 8 -4.72 -9.75 -14.61
C ARG A 8 -3.47 -9.55 -13.77
N ILE A 9 -3.29 -10.41 -12.78
CA ILE A 9 -2.14 -10.40 -11.87
C ILE A 9 -1.50 -11.77 -11.95
N ASP A 10 -0.17 -11.81 -11.98
CA ASP A 10 0.58 -13.05 -11.86
C ASP A 10 0.11 -13.85 -10.62
N PRO A 11 -0.14 -15.16 -10.73
CA PRO A 11 -0.69 -15.96 -9.62
C PRO A 11 0.20 -15.98 -8.38
N THR A 12 1.53 -15.94 -8.54
CA THR A 12 2.48 -15.91 -7.43
C THR A 12 2.42 -14.58 -6.70
N VAL A 13 2.35 -13.49 -7.46
CA VAL A 13 2.20 -12.13 -6.90
C VAL A 13 0.85 -12.00 -6.19
N LEU A 14 -0.23 -12.56 -6.75
CA LEU A 14 -1.54 -12.56 -6.12
C LEU A 14 -1.55 -13.32 -4.78
N ALA A 15 -0.86 -14.47 -4.71
CA ALA A 15 -0.72 -15.24 -3.48
C ALA A 15 0.04 -14.45 -2.41
N ALA A 16 1.16 -13.82 -2.76
CA ALA A 16 1.92 -12.97 -1.85
C ALA A 16 1.08 -11.77 -1.36
N ALA A 17 0.38 -11.08 -2.26
CA ALA A 17 -0.47 -9.94 -1.91
C ALA A 17 -1.62 -10.34 -0.94
N ARG A 18 -2.16 -11.56 -1.08
CA ARG A 18 -3.17 -12.09 -0.15
C ARG A 18 -2.61 -12.29 1.25
N GLU A 19 -1.41 -12.86 1.36
CA GLU A 19 -0.77 -13.05 2.66
C GLU A 19 -0.44 -11.70 3.32
N CYS A 20 0.10 -10.75 2.57
CA CYS A 20 0.35 -9.39 3.08
C CYS A 20 -0.94 -8.71 3.55
N ALA A 21 -2.03 -8.81 2.79
CA ALA A 21 -3.32 -8.25 3.20
C ALA A 21 -3.83 -8.88 4.50
N ARG A 22 -3.64 -10.20 4.67
CA ARG A 22 -4.01 -10.91 5.90
C ARG A 22 -3.18 -10.45 7.09
N GLN A 23 -1.87 -10.30 6.92
CA GLN A 23 -0.97 -9.80 7.96
C GLN A 23 -1.33 -8.38 8.40
N ASP A 24 -1.75 -7.53 7.46
CA ASP A 24 -2.17 -6.15 7.73
C ASP A 24 -3.61 -6.03 8.28
N ASN A 25 -4.32 -7.15 8.46
CA ASN A 25 -5.74 -7.21 8.85
C ASN A 25 -6.66 -6.39 7.91
N ARG A 26 -6.40 -6.42 6.61
CA ARG A 26 -7.20 -5.73 5.59
C ARG A 26 -7.68 -6.68 4.50
N THR A 27 -8.71 -6.25 3.77
CA THR A 27 -9.13 -6.95 2.55
C THR A 27 -8.09 -6.76 1.45
N LEU A 28 -7.94 -7.77 0.58
CA LEU A 28 -7.01 -7.72 -0.56
C LEU A 28 -7.22 -6.45 -1.41
N THR A 29 -8.47 -6.08 -1.68
CA THR A 29 -8.80 -4.89 -2.47
C THR A 29 -8.32 -3.60 -1.80
N ASN A 30 -8.47 -3.48 -0.48
CA ASN A 30 -8.01 -2.31 0.26
C ASN A 30 -6.47 -2.26 0.34
N PHE A 31 -5.84 -3.43 0.52
CA PHE A 31 -4.38 -3.55 0.47
C PHE A 31 -3.82 -3.10 -0.87
N ILE A 32 -4.35 -3.62 -1.98
CA ILE A 32 -3.93 -3.25 -3.34
C ILE A 32 -4.19 -1.75 -3.59
N GLU A 33 -5.36 -1.22 -3.21
CA GLU A 33 -5.65 0.20 -3.39
C GLU A 33 -4.69 1.09 -2.59
N THR A 34 -4.38 0.72 -1.35
CA THR A 34 -3.43 1.46 -0.50
C THR A 34 -2.03 1.48 -1.12
N ALA A 35 -1.54 0.32 -1.56
CA ALA A 35 -0.24 0.20 -2.20
C ALA A 35 -0.16 1.02 -3.50
N LEU A 36 -1.21 0.99 -4.32
CA LEU A 36 -1.30 1.80 -5.54
C LEU A 36 -1.28 3.31 -5.21
N ARG A 37 -2.04 3.75 -4.22
CA ARG A 37 -2.06 5.16 -3.79
C ARG A 37 -0.68 5.63 -3.32
N GLN A 38 0.00 4.83 -2.50
CA GLN A 38 1.36 5.13 -2.06
C GLN A 38 2.30 5.24 -3.25
N ARG A 39 2.26 4.27 -4.17
CA ARG A 39 3.13 4.27 -5.35
C ARG A 39 2.90 5.47 -6.26
N ILE A 40 1.63 5.85 -6.48
CA ILE A 40 1.28 7.05 -7.25
C ILE A 40 1.78 8.32 -6.57
N ALA A 41 1.67 8.42 -5.24
CA ALA A 41 2.15 9.57 -4.48
C ALA A 41 3.69 9.68 -4.50
N GLU A 42 4.41 8.55 -4.49
CA GLU A 42 5.86 8.54 -4.68
C GLU A 42 6.27 9.00 -6.08
N MET A 43 5.51 8.60 -7.10
CA MET A 43 5.78 8.95 -8.51
C MET A 43 5.31 10.35 -8.89
N THR A 44 4.37 10.93 -8.14
CA THR A 44 3.77 12.24 -8.41
C THR A 44 3.99 13.16 -7.22
N PRO A 45 5.13 13.88 -7.17
CA PRO A 45 5.51 14.66 -5.99
C PRO A 45 4.53 15.81 -5.64
N ASP A 46 3.63 16.16 -6.57
CA ASP A 46 2.61 17.22 -6.46
C ASP A 46 1.18 16.65 -6.26
N HIS A 47 1.00 15.38 -5.85
CA HIS A 47 -0.34 14.83 -5.63
C HIS A 47 -0.82 15.02 -4.17
N PRO A 48 -2.04 15.55 -3.93
CA PRO A 48 -2.53 15.93 -2.59
C PRO A 48 -2.75 14.76 -1.61
N ALA A 49 -2.56 13.51 -2.02
CA ALA A 49 -2.70 12.33 -1.15
C ALA A 49 -1.57 12.16 -0.10
N ARG A 50 -0.54 13.01 -0.16
CA ARG A 50 0.63 12.95 0.75
C ARG A 50 0.30 13.16 2.23
N GLY A 51 -0.88 13.70 2.56
CA GLY A 51 -1.24 14.09 3.93
C GLY A 51 -1.80 12.99 4.84
N HIS A 52 -2.11 11.78 4.36
CA HIS A 52 -2.95 10.85 5.15
C HIS A 52 -2.38 9.46 5.46
N LEU A 53 -1.18 9.11 4.98
CA LEU A 53 -0.62 7.75 5.17
C LEU A 53 0.78 7.71 5.82
N GLY A 54 1.24 8.83 6.39
CA GLY A 54 2.63 9.00 6.87
C GLY A 54 2.86 8.91 8.39
N ALA A 55 2.13 8.07 9.13
CA ALA A 55 2.27 8.03 10.60
C ALA A 55 2.47 6.62 11.19
N GLY A 56 3.02 5.66 10.44
CA GLY A 56 3.09 4.26 10.90
C GLY A 56 4.42 3.52 10.75
N LEU A 57 5.44 4.08 10.09
CA LEU A 57 6.67 3.32 9.81
C LEU A 57 7.96 4.13 10.01
N ALA A 58 8.01 4.97 11.04
CA ALA A 58 9.28 5.44 11.59
C ALA A 58 9.66 4.49 12.73
N ARG A 59 10.12 3.28 12.39
CA ARG A 59 10.75 2.39 13.36
C ARG A 59 12.10 3.01 13.70
N GLU A 60 12.17 3.48 14.94
CA GLU A 60 13.26 4.24 15.53
C GLU A 60 14.61 3.52 15.34
N LEU A 61 15.53 4.18 14.65
CA LEU A 61 16.94 3.81 14.62
C LEU A 61 17.62 4.53 15.81
N PRO A 62 18.25 3.82 16.76
CA PRO A 62 18.93 4.47 17.87
C PRO A 62 20.14 5.24 17.33
N ARG A 63 20.21 6.53 17.68
CA ARG A 63 21.44 7.33 17.55
C ARG A 63 22.28 7.07 18.78
N ASP A 64 23.30 6.23 18.64
CA ASP A 64 24.52 6.31 19.46
C ASP A 64 25.66 5.53 18.80
N LEU A 65 26.62 6.24 18.18
CA LEU A 65 28.03 6.34 18.61
C LEU A 65 28.82 7.21 17.60
#